data_AF-A0AAU1WPF3-F1
#
_entry.id   AF-A0AAU1WPF3-F1
#
_cell.length_a   1.000
_cell.length_b   1.000
_cell.length_c   1.000
_cell.angle_alpha   90.00
_cell.angle_beta   90.00
_cell.angle_gamma   90.00
#
_symmetry.space_group_name_H-M   'P 1'
#
loop_
_entity.id
_entity.type
_entity.pdbx_description
1 polymer ?
#
loop_
_entity_poly.entity_id
_entity_poly.type
_entity_poly.pdbx_seq_one_letter_code
_entity_poly.pdbx_strand_id
1 'polypeptide(L)'
;MTLTRHPADGFPPVPGLVHGPAGPWSQLLRDLDSSGVGLVHASLAEWRTQLPPEPRRQELLGRDWPRYSRLGNDQLRERFMATRMLIRHTAAVALGTEPYSLELRYGLNGRVHLRGYDQIDVSLSHTADLLLCGITSLGVIGIDAEPSERRLSGQDVELFMCTEPERLRLSRTPPEERNALLLRLWTLKEAYSKALGQGLRFPFTQFGFRLADGTARLERADGRLVEDTSWRFATCDVPGGHTAAVALQDDRASTRPDTRAGTALNRQILAAIEGARLARPGPPRL
;
A
#
# COMPACT_ATOMS: atom_id res chain seq x y z
N MET A 1 27.57 -5.32 -13.10
CA MET A 1 27.83 -6.17 -11.91
C MET A 1 27.34 -5.40 -10.70
N THR A 2 26.06 -5.53 -10.38
CA THR A 2 25.52 -6.43 -9.34
C THR A 2 25.82 -5.93 -7.94
N LEU A 3 24.84 -5.24 -7.34
CA LEU A 3 24.63 -5.26 -5.89
C LEU A 3 23.12 -5.25 -5.62
N THR A 4 22.43 -6.31 -6.05
CA THR A 4 21.18 -6.73 -5.43
C THR A 4 21.55 -7.26 -4.04
N ARG A 5 21.56 -6.37 -3.04
CA ARG A 5 21.70 -6.74 -1.63
C ARG A 5 20.32 -6.86 -1.02
N HIS A 6 19.98 -8.08 -0.62
CA HIS A 6 18.75 -8.42 0.09
C HIS A 6 18.65 -7.64 1.41
N PRO A 7 17.48 -7.05 1.74
CA PRO A 7 17.22 -6.53 3.08
C PRO A 7 17.26 -7.68 4.09
N ALA A 8 17.77 -7.40 5.28
CA ALA A 8 18.28 -8.36 6.27
C ALA A 8 17.31 -9.48 6.74
N ASP A 9 16.04 -9.45 6.36
CA ASP A 9 15.02 -10.50 6.66
C ASP A 9 14.11 -10.83 5.46
N GLY A 10 14.50 -10.49 4.23
CA GLY A 10 13.68 -10.76 3.03
C GLY A 10 12.38 -9.94 2.92
N PHE A 11 12.27 -8.82 3.66
CA PHE A 11 11.11 -7.91 3.61
C PHE A 11 11.41 -6.62 2.82
N PRO A 12 10.52 -6.19 1.91
CA PRO A 12 9.29 -6.89 1.53
C PRO A 12 9.65 -8.10 0.64
N PRO A 13 8.81 -9.15 0.59
CA PRO A 13 9.02 -10.21 -0.38
C PRO A 13 9.00 -9.61 -1.79
N VAL A 14 9.77 -10.19 -2.71
CA VAL A 14 9.75 -9.75 -4.11
C VAL A 14 8.36 -10.06 -4.68
N PRO A 15 7.63 -9.09 -5.26
CA PRO A 15 6.33 -9.36 -5.84
C PRO A 15 6.41 -10.47 -6.90
N GLY A 16 5.61 -11.53 -6.73
CA GLY A 16 5.51 -12.62 -7.69
C GLY A 16 4.63 -12.24 -8.89
N LEU A 17 5.06 -12.57 -10.10
CA LEU A 17 4.27 -12.34 -11.31
C LEU A 17 3.12 -13.35 -11.42
N VAL A 18 1.91 -12.86 -11.61
CA VAL A 18 0.72 -13.67 -11.86
C VAL A 18 0.08 -13.28 -13.19
N HIS A 19 0.04 -14.22 -14.12
CA HIS A 19 -0.42 -14.00 -15.50
C HIS A 19 -1.94 -13.99 -15.61
N GLY A 20 -2.63 -14.57 -14.63
CA GLY A 20 -4.09 -14.65 -14.60
C GLY A 20 -4.61 -15.44 -13.40
N PRO A 21 -5.91 -15.73 -13.37
CA PRO A 21 -6.55 -16.60 -12.36
C PRO A 21 -5.84 -17.93 -12.11
N ALA A 22 -5.24 -18.53 -13.14
CA ALA A 22 -4.54 -19.81 -13.06
C ALA A 22 -3.13 -19.71 -12.42
N GLY A 23 -2.62 -18.49 -12.17
CA GLY A 23 -1.35 -18.25 -11.51
C GLY A 23 -0.22 -17.88 -12.48
N PRO A 24 1.05 -18.25 -12.15
CA PRO A 24 1.47 -19.14 -11.06
C PRO A 24 1.32 -18.51 -9.66
N TRP A 25 0.86 -19.29 -8.68
CA TRP A 25 0.63 -18.81 -7.31
C TRP A 25 1.62 -19.32 -6.26
N SER A 26 2.59 -20.16 -6.67
CA SER A 26 3.46 -20.87 -5.72
C SER A 26 4.39 -19.93 -4.94
N GLN A 27 4.80 -18.79 -5.52
CA GLN A 27 5.61 -17.81 -4.81
C GLN A 27 4.83 -17.13 -3.68
N LEU A 28 3.59 -16.73 -3.96
CA LEU A 28 2.70 -16.15 -2.94
C LEU A 28 2.57 -17.08 -1.72
N LEU A 29 2.35 -18.37 -1.94
CA LEU A 29 2.24 -19.35 -0.87
C LEU A 29 3.55 -19.48 -0.07
N ARG A 30 4.71 -19.58 -0.75
CA ARG A 30 6.02 -19.63 -0.07
C ARG A 30 6.31 -18.39 0.76
N ASP A 31 5.97 -17.20 0.26
CA ASP A 31 6.21 -15.93 0.95
C ASP A 31 5.31 -15.81 2.19
N LEU A 32 4.05 -16.23 2.08
CA LEU A 32 3.12 -16.31 3.21
C LEU A 32 3.57 -17.32 4.26
N ASP A 33 4.01 -18.51 3.85
CA ASP A 33 4.48 -19.55 4.78
C ASP A 33 5.75 -19.12 5.53
N SER A 34 6.67 -18.43 4.84
CA SER A 34 7.96 -18.03 5.42
C SER A 34 7.89 -16.75 6.24
N SER A 35 7.05 -15.79 5.86
CA SER A 35 7.07 -14.43 6.41
C SER A 35 5.72 -13.90 6.86
N GLY A 36 4.61 -14.58 6.56
CA GLY A 36 3.25 -14.09 6.80
C GLY A 36 2.85 -12.91 5.91
N VAL A 37 3.63 -12.59 4.87
CA VAL A 37 3.39 -11.51 3.93
C VAL A 37 3.62 -12.02 2.52
N GLY A 38 2.73 -11.67 1.60
CA GLY A 38 2.85 -11.99 0.19
C GLY A 38 2.54 -10.79 -0.68
N LEU A 39 3.28 -10.63 -1.78
CA LEU A 39 3.03 -9.63 -2.80
C LEU A 39 2.92 -10.31 -4.17
N VAL A 40 1.93 -9.91 -4.96
CA VAL A 40 1.80 -10.34 -6.35
C VAL A 40 1.59 -9.15 -7.25
N HIS A 41 2.13 -9.22 -8.47
CA HIS A 41 1.90 -8.23 -9.49
C HIS A 41 1.41 -8.86 -10.80
N ALA A 42 0.67 -8.08 -11.57
CA ALA A 42 0.03 -8.50 -12.81
C ALA A 42 0.01 -7.35 -13.82
N SER A 43 -0.03 -7.72 -15.10
CA SER A 43 -0.35 -6.80 -16.19
C SER A 43 -1.86 -6.68 -16.35
N LEU A 44 -2.38 -5.44 -16.35
CA LEU A 44 -3.76 -5.16 -16.65
C LEU A 44 -4.11 -5.60 -18.08
N ALA A 45 -3.21 -5.35 -19.05
CA ALA A 45 -3.38 -5.77 -20.43
C ALA A 45 -3.49 -7.28 -20.58
N GLU A 46 -2.78 -8.07 -19.78
CA GLU A 46 -2.88 -9.52 -19.77
C GLU A 46 -4.19 -9.99 -19.09
N TRP A 47 -4.49 -9.47 -17.90
CA TRP A 47 -5.66 -9.88 -17.12
C TRP A 47 -7.00 -9.51 -17.78
N ARG A 48 -7.06 -8.40 -18.54
CA ARG A 48 -8.29 -8.02 -19.25
C ARG A 48 -8.66 -8.99 -20.38
N THR A 49 -7.72 -9.79 -20.89
CA THR A 49 -8.04 -10.81 -21.90
C THR A 49 -8.70 -12.05 -21.29
N GLN A 50 -8.65 -12.18 -19.96
CA GLN A 50 -9.13 -13.32 -19.19
C GLN A 50 -10.36 -12.98 -18.34
N LEU A 51 -11.03 -11.86 -18.63
CA LEU A 51 -12.26 -11.50 -17.92
C LEU A 51 -13.34 -12.56 -18.17
N PRO A 52 -14.01 -13.06 -17.13
CA PRO A 52 -15.02 -14.08 -17.30
C PRO A 52 -16.24 -13.54 -18.06
N PRO A 53 -17.10 -14.40 -18.63
CA PRO A 53 -18.36 -13.98 -19.23
C PRO A 53 -19.29 -13.33 -18.18
N GLU A 54 -20.26 -12.53 -18.63
CA GLU A 54 -21.08 -11.67 -17.78
C GLU A 54 -21.77 -12.36 -16.59
N PRO A 55 -22.38 -13.57 -16.72
CA PRO A 55 -22.97 -14.26 -15.57
C PRO A 55 -21.95 -14.50 -14.45
N ARG A 56 -20.73 -14.90 -14.83
CA ARG A 56 -19.61 -15.12 -13.89
C ARG A 56 -19.01 -13.81 -13.37
N ARG A 57 -19.13 -12.69 -14.10
CA ARG A 57 -18.73 -11.36 -13.59
C ARG A 57 -19.66 -10.93 -12.46
N GLN A 58 -20.97 -11.10 -12.62
CA GLN A 58 -21.93 -10.74 -11.59
C GLN A 58 -21.73 -11.58 -10.32
N GLU A 59 -21.52 -12.88 -10.48
CA GLU A 59 -21.19 -13.79 -9.39
C GLU A 59 -19.90 -13.36 -8.66
N LEU A 60 -18.81 -13.16 -9.40
CA LEU A 60 -17.53 -12.77 -8.81
C LEU A 60 -17.57 -11.38 -8.19
N LEU A 61 -18.29 -10.41 -8.76
CA LEU A 61 -18.35 -9.08 -8.18
C LEU A 61 -19.26 -9.04 -6.95
N GLY A 62 -20.36 -9.82 -6.94
CA GLY A 62 -21.32 -9.81 -5.84
C GLY A 62 -21.77 -8.39 -5.51
N ARG A 63 -21.42 -7.91 -4.30
CA ARG A 63 -21.74 -6.54 -3.85
C ARG A 63 -21.09 -5.42 -4.67
N ASP A 64 -20.04 -5.71 -5.42
CA ASP A 64 -19.40 -4.74 -6.29
C ASP A 64 -20.12 -4.53 -7.63
N TRP A 65 -21.08 -5.39 -7.98
CA TRP A 65 -21.80 -5.33 -9.25
C TRP A 65 -22.44 -3.95 -9.51
N PRO A 66 -23.18 -3.32 -8.57
CA PRO A 66 -23.78 -2.01 -8.81
C PRO A 66 -22.74 -0.89 -9.03
N ARG A 67 -21.53 -1.02 -8.48
CA ARG A 67 -20.44 -0.06 -8.74
C ARG A 67 -19.88 -0.28 -10.14
N TYR A 68 -19.63 -1.53 -10.51
CA TYR A 68 -19.16 -1.91 -11.83
C TYR A 68 -20.11 -1.47 -12.94
N SER A 69 -21.42 -1.77 -12.83
CA SER A 69 -22.41 -1.47 -13.87
C SER A 69 -22.59 0.04 -14.13
N ARG A 70 -22.30 0.89 -13.14
CA ARG A 70 -22.38 2.35 -13.26
C ARG A 70 -21.14 2.99 -13.87
N LEU A 71 -20.05 2.24 -14.07
CA LEU A 71 -18.87 2.77 -14.76
C LEU A 71 -19.23 3.02 -16.22
N GLY A 72 -18.99 4.24 -16.70
CA GLY A 72 -19.40 4.69 -18.04
C GLY A 72 -18.41 4.38 -19.16
N ASN A 73 -17.26 3.77 -18.87
CA ASN A 73 -16.24 3.43 -19.86
C ASN A 73 -15.77 1.99 -19.65
N ASP A 74 -15.63 1.24 -20.74
CA ASP A 74 -15.14 -0.14 -20.75
C ASP A 74 -13.74 -0.27 -20.16
N GLN A 75 -12.83 0.69 -20.40
CA GLN A 75 -11.50 0.66 -19.79
C GLN A 75 -11.54 0.73 -18.26
N LEU A 76 -12.49 1.50 -17.71
CA LEU A 76 -12.71 1.57 -16.26
C LEU A 76 -13.33 0.26 -15.76
N ARG A 77 -14.27 -0.33 -16.50
CA ARG A 77 -14.88 -1.62 -16.18
C ARG A 77 -13.85 -2.75 -16.19
N GLU A 78 -13.02 -2.83 -17.22
CA GLU A 78 -11.95 -3.82 -17.36
C GLU A 78 -10.97 -3.73 -16.18
N ARG A 79 -10.48 -2.53 -15.86
CA ARG A 79 -9.60 -2.31 -14.71
C ARG A 79 -10.28 -2.65 -13.40
N PHE A 80 -11.53 -2.23 -13.22
CA PHE A 80 -12.30 -2.54 -12.02
C PHE A 80 -12.47 -4.06 -11.86
N MET A 81 -12.82 -4.77 -12.93
CA MET A 81 -12.95 -6.22 -12.91
C MET A 81 -11.63 -6.91 -12.63
N ALA A 82 -10.55 -6.56 -13.35
CA ALA A 82 -9.24 -7.16 -13.19
C ALA A 82 -8.69 -6.98 -11.77
N THR A 83 -8.84 -5.80 -11.18
CA THR A 83 -8.41 -5.55 -9.79
C THR A 83 -9.19 -6.38 -8.77
N ARG A 84 -10.50 -6.58 -8.98
CA ARG A 84 -11.33 -7.41 -8.09
C ARG A 84 -11.05 -8.89 -8.23
N MET A 85 -10.80 -9.35 -9.45
CA MET A 85 -10.30 -10.69 -9.70
C MET A 85 -8.95 -10.88 -8.99
N LEU A 86 -7.98 -9.97 -9.15
CA LEU A 86 -6.66 -10.10 -8.54
C LEU A 86 -6.73 -10.23 -7.02
N ILE A 87 -7.49 -9.36 -6.33
CA ILE A 87 -7.66 -9.46 -4.87
C ILE A 87 -8.29 -10.80 -4.49
N ARG A 88 -9.38 -11.20 -5.17
CA ARG A 88 -10.11 -12.44 -4.83
C ARG A 88 -9.27 -13.68 -5.07
N HIS A 89 -8.55 -13.77 -6.19
CA HIS A 89 -7.68 -14.91 -6.46
C HIS A 89 -6.49 -14.98 -5.50
N THR A 90 -5.86 -13.84 -5.20
CA THR A 90 -4.78 -13.76 -4.21
C THR A 90 -5.26 -14.27 -2.84
N ALA A 91 -6.41 -13.80 -2.38
CA ALA A 91 -7.00 -14.22 -1.12
C ALA A 91 -7.46 -15.69 -1.13
N ALA A 92 -8.08 -16.14 -2.21
CA ALA A 92 -8.59 -17.50 -2.37
C ALA A 92 -7.46 -18.53 -2.28
N VAL A 93 -6.35 -18.26 -2.96
CA VAL A 93 -5.13 -19.06 -2.88
C VAL A 93 -4.59 -19.10 -1.46
N ALA A 94 -4.44 -17.94 -0.81
CA ALA A 94 -3.91 -17.85 0.55
C ALA A 94 -4.78 -18.59 1.58
N LEU A 95 -6.09 -18.62 1.37
CA LEU A 95 -7.07 -19.25 2.26
C LEU A 95 -7.40 -20.71 1.88
N GLY A 96 -6.94 -21.20 0.74
CA GLY A 96 -7.34 -22.52 0.22
C GLY A 96 -8.83 -22.64 -0.08
N THR A 97 -9.44 -21.59 -0.63
CA THR A 97 -10.89 -21.52 -0.94
C THR A 97 -11.14 -21.07 -2.39
N GLU A 98 -12.41 -21.02 -2.79
CA GLU A 98 -12.84 -20.55 -4.10
C GLU A 98 -13.00 -19.00 -4.13
N PRO A 99 -12.50 -18.30 -5.16
CA PRO A 99 -12.56 -16.83 -5.25
C PRO A 99 -14.00 -16.28 -5.32
N TYR A 100 -14.95 -17.08 -5.80
CA TYR A 100 -16.37 -16.74 -5.87
C TYR A 100 -17.06 -16.79 -4.50
N SER A 101 -16.52 -17.56 -3.55
CA SER A 101 -17.05 -17.66 -2.18
C SER A 101 -16.70 -16.45 -1.30
N LEU A 102 -15.70 -15.68 -1.70
CA LEU A 102 -15.22 -14.53 -0.93
C LEU A 102 -16.20 -13.35 -1.06
N GLU A 103 -16.29 -12.52 -0.04
CA GLU A 103 -17.07 -11.28 -0.09
C GLU A 103 -16.16 -10.12 0.34
N LEU A 104 -15.98 -9.15 -0.57
CA LEU A 104 -15.24 -7.93 -0.27
C LEU A 104 -16.11 -6.94 0.50
N ARG A 105 -15.53 -6.29 1.50
CA ARG A 105 -16.09 -5.18 2.25
C ARG A 105 -15.19 -3.96 2.16
N TYR A 106 -15.78 -2.80 2.41
CA TYR A 106 -15.10 -1.52 2.31
C TYR A 106 -15.14 -0.79 3.64
N GLY A 107 -13.96 -0.50 4.17
CA GLY A 107 -13.79 0.37 5.33
C GLY A 107 -13.80 1.85 4.93
N LEU A 108 -13.33 2.69 5.86
CA LEU A 108 -13.12 4.11 5.60
C LEU A 108 -12.22 4.32 4.37
N ASN A 109 -12.56 5.33 3.57
CA ASN A 109 -11.83 5.73 2.36
C ASN A 109 -11.64 4.63 1.30
N GLY A 110 -12.49 3.60 1.31
CA GLY A 110 -12.51 2.56 0.27
C GLY A 110 -11.48 1.45 0.46
N ARG A 111 -10.87 1.34 1.65
CA ARG A 111 -10.01 0.21 2.00
C ARG A 111 -10.77 -1.11 1.89
N VAL A 112 -10.16 -2.11 1.25
CA VAL A 112 -10.77 -3.42 1.02
C VAL A 112 -10.48 -4.36 2.18
N HIS A 113 -11.49 -5.13 2.60
CA HIS A 113 -11.39 -6.20 3.59
C HIS A 113 -12.13 -7.43 3.09
N LEU A 114 -11.79 -8.61 3.62
CA LEU A 114 -12.50 -9.85 3.35
C LEU A 114 -13.48 -10.14 4.49
N ARG A 115 -14.76 -10.25 4.16
CA ARG A 115 -15.79 -10.55 5.16
C ARG A 115 -15.59 -11.94 5.74
N GLY A 116 -15.50 -12.03 7.07
CA GLY A 116 -15.37 -13.30 7.77
C GLY A 116 -13.95 -13.86 7.80
N TYR A 117 -12.96 -13.07 7.36
CA TYR A 117 -11.56 -13.44 7.34
C TYR A 117 -10.70 -12.36 8.01
N ASP A 118 -10.96 -12.10 9.30
CA ASP A 118 -10.28 -11.04 10.05
C ASP A 118 -8.80 -11.35 10.36
N GLN A 119 -8.37 -12.59 10.11
CA GLN A 119 -6.98 -13.04 10.28
C GLN A 119 -6.06 -12.67 9.10
N ILE A 120 -6.62 -12.16 8.01
CA ILE A 120 -5.85 -11.67 6.87
C ILE A 120 -6.27 -10.26 6.48
N ASP A 121 -5.29 -9.50 6.00
CA ASP A 121 -5.52 -8.18 5.45
C ASP A 121 -4.96 -8.10 4.04
N VAL A 122 -5.63 -7.32 3.19
CA VAL A 122 -5.27 -7.15 1.78
C VAL A 122 -5.16 -5.69 1.43
N SER A 123 -4.24 -5.39 0.51
CA SER A 123 -4.11 -4.06 -0.05
C SER A 123 -3.88 -4.16 -1.56
N LEU A 124 -4.37 -3.15 -2.28
CA LEU A 124 -4.30 -3.07 -3.73
C LEU A 124 -3.71 -1.73 -4.12
N SER A 125 -2.77 -1.78 -5.08
CA SER A 125 -2.33 -0.62 -5.84
C SER A 125 -2.42 -0.91 -7.33
N HIS A 126 -2.65 0.12 -8.13
CA HIS A 126 -2.55 -0.01 -9.58
C HIS A 126 -2.10 1.31 -10.19
N THR A 127 -1.28 1.24 -11.24
CA THR A 127 -0.79 2.41 -11.96
C THR A 127 -0.43 1.98 -13.37
N ALA A 128 -0.78 2.80 -14.38
CA ALA A 128 -0.64 2.43 -15.79
C ALA A 128 -1.16 0.99 -16.09
N ASP A 129 -0.26 0.08 -16.48
CA ASP A 129 -0.54 -1.34 -16.73
C ASP A 129 -0.28 -2.25 -15.51
N LEU A 130 0.33 -1.75 -14.44
CA LEU A 130 0.62 -2.53 -13.24
C LEU A 130 -0.63 -2.67 -12.35
N LEU A 131 -0.94 -3.91 -11.97
CA LEU A 131 -1.76 -4.26 -10.82
C LEU A 131 -0.85 -4.87 -9.75
N LEU A 132 -0.93 -4.40 -8.51
CA LEU A 132 -0.18 -4.92 -7.37
C LEU A 132 -1.15 -5.26 -6.24
N CYS A 133 -1.06 -6.46 -5.69
CA CYS A 133 -1.83 -6.88 -4.53
C CYS A 133 -0.89 -7.41 -3.44
N GLY A 134 -1.10 -6.91 -2.22
CA GLY A 134 -0.44 -7.41 -1.02
C GLY A 134 -1.45 -8.09 -0.12
N ILE A 135 -0.99 -9.14 0.56
CA ILE A 135 -1.76 -9.89 1.55
C ILE A 135 -0.87 -10.22 2.74
N THR A 136 -1.41 -10.18 3.95
CA THR A 136 -0.69 -10.58 5.16
C THR A 136 -1.59 -11.28 6.16
N SER A 137 -1.00 -12.15 6.99
CA SER A 137 -1.60 -12.77 8.16
C SER A 137 -1.03 -12.25 9.50
N LEU A 138 -0.28 -11.14 9.47
CA LEU A 138 0.41 -10.58 10.65
C LEU A 138 -0.35 -9.42 11.32
N GLY A 139 -1.22 -8.76 10.57
CA GLY A 139 -1.89 -7.55 11.00
C GLY A 139 -2.39 -6.79 9.79
N VAL A 140 -1.92 -5.56 9.60
CA VAL A 140 -2.44 -4.63 8.59
C VAL A 140 -1.37 -4.30 7.55
N ILE A 141 -1.74 -4.35 6.27
CA ILE A 141 -0.87 -4.00 5.15
C ILE A 141 -1.46 -2.83 4.34
N GLY A 142 -0.55 -1.98 3.85
CA GLY A 142 -0.82 -1.01 2.81
C GLY A 142 0.28 -1.06 1.77
N ILE A 143 -0.11 -1.00 0.49
CA ILE A 143 0.84 -0.97 -0.62
C ILE A 143 0.54 0.18 -1.58
N ASP A 144 1.59 0.74 -2.15
CA ASP A 144 1.50 1.72 -3.22
C ASP A 144 2.56 1.46 -4.27
N ALA A 145 2.29 1.83 -5.52
CA ALA A 145 3.21 1.58 -6.62
C ALA A 145 3.07 2.65 -7.71
N GLU A 146 4.20 3.07 -8.25
CA GLU A 146 4.29 4.10 -9.27
C GLU A 146 5.34 3.74 -10.32
N PRO A 147 5.19 4.17 -11.59
CA PRO A 147 6.24 4.00 -12.59
C PRO A 147 7.52 4.68 -12.11
N SER A 148 8.68 4.02 -12.19
CA SER A 148 9.95 4.53 -11.67
C SER A 148 10.38 5.83 -12.35
N GLU A 149 9.97 6.03 -13.59
CA GLU A 149 10.24 7.25 -14.36
C GLU A 149 9.21 8.37 -14.13
N ARG A 150 8.16 8.11 -13.32
CA ARG A 150 7.15 9.11 -13.01
C ARG A 150 7.81 10.33 -12.37
N ARG A 151 7.64 11.48 -13.01
CA ARG A 151 8.02 12.76 -12.43
C ARG A 151 6.87 13.29 -11.60
N LEU A 152 7.13 13.52 -10.32
CA LEU A 152 6.19 14.26 -9.48
C LEU A 152 6.34 15.74 -9.83
N SER A 153 5.55 16.20 -10.81
CA SER A 153 5.56 17.56 -11.31
C SER A 153 4.54 18.44 -10.58
N GLY A 154 4.91 19.71 -10.40
CA GLY A 154 4.11 20.71 -9.71
C GLY A 154 5.03 21.58 -8.84
N GLN A 155 4.92 22.89 -8.98
CA GLN A 155 5.43 23.79 -7.94
C GLN A 155 4.75 23.36 -6.64
N ASP A 156 5.52 23.18 -5.57
CA ASP A 156 5.03 22.92 -4.21
C ASP A 156 4.58 21.50 -3.84
N VAL A 157 4.69 20.48 -4.71
CA VAL A 157 4.39 19.08 -4.30
C VAL A 157 5.14 18.67 -3.03
N GLU A 158 6.41 19.07 -2.92
CA GLU A 158 7.23 18.80 -1.75
C GLU A 158 6.73 19.55 -0.50
N LEU A 159 6.10 20.73 -0.65
CA LEU A 159 5.57 21.49 0.48
C LEU A 159 4.32 20.83 1.09
N PHE A 160 3.51 20.16 0.27
CA PHE A 160 2.30 19.47 0.72
C PHE A 160 2.55 18.02 1.16
N MET A 161 3.62 17.39 0.68
CA MET A 161 3.90 15.98 0.93
C MET A 161 5.08 15.74 1.88
N CYS A 162 6.10 16.59 1.87
CA CYS A 162 7.31 16.38 2.67
C CYS A 162 7.31 17.20 3.95
N THR A 163 7.75 16.58 5.03
CA THR A 163 8.18 17.25 6.26
C THR A 163 9.42 18.11 6.01
N GLU A 164 9.74 19.02 6.92
CA GLU A 164 10.95 19.83 6.81
C GLU A 164 12.25 18.99 6.76
N PRO A 165 12.44 17.95 7.61
CA PRO A 165 13.59 17.05 7.49
C PRO A 165 13.67 16.32 6.15
N GLU A 166 12.54 15.89 5.58
CA GLU A 166 12.51 15.26 4.24
C GLU A 166 12.95 16.25 3.16
N ARG A 167 12.46 17.50 3.20
CA ARG A 167 12.87 18.55 2.26
C ARG A 167 14.36 18.89 2.36
N LEU A 168 14.90 18.93 3.58
CA LEU A 168 16.35 19.13 3.81
C LEU A 168 17.20 17.98 3.27
N ARG A 169 16.71 16.74 3.33
CA ARG A 169 17.39 15.59 2.70
C ARG A 169 17.29 15.65 1.18
N LEU A 170 16.12 15.97 0.63
CA LEU A 170 15.91 16.17 -0.80
C LEU A 170 16.81 17.28 -1.36
N SER A 171 17.00 18.39 -0.63
CA SER A 171 17.88 19.49 -1.06
C SER A 171 19.37 19.14 -1.06
N ARG A 172 19.76 18.07 -0.36
CA ARG A 172 21.14 17.55 -0.32
C ARG A 172 21.36 16.37 -1.26
N THR A 173 20.29 15.87 -1.89
CA THR A 173 20.34 14.75 -2.83
C THR A 173 20.77 15.24 -4.22
N PRO A 174 21.64 14.53 -4.94
CA PRO A 174 22.00 14.88 -6.31
C PRO A 174 20.75 15.06 -7.21
N PRO A 175 20.75 16.04 -8.14
CA PRO A 175 19.58 16.33 -8.98
C PRO A 175 18.98 15.10 -9.71
N GLU A 176 19.84 14.19 -10.16
CA GLU A 176 19.50 12.97 -10.86
C GLU A 176 18.80 11.92 -9.98
N GLU A 177 19.09 11.91 -8.67
CA GLU A 177 18.48 10.99 -7.69
C GLU A 177 17.26 11.58 -7.00
N ARG A 178 17.10 12.90 -7.05
CA ARG A 178 16.07 13.64 -6.31
C ARG A 178 14.65 13.13 -6.62
N ASN A 179 14.32 12.92 -7.90
CA ASN A 179 12.99 12.45 -8.28
C ASN A 179 12.72 11.03 -7.75
N ALA A 180 13.72 10.14 -7.80
CA ALA A 180 13.59 8.78 -7.30
C ALA A 180 13.37 8.77 -5.78
N LEU A 181 14.10 9.60 -5.03
CA LEU A 181 13.88 9.77 -3.59
C LEU A 181 12.48 10.32 -3.29
N LEU A 182 12.04 11.35 -4.00
CA LEU A 182 10.72 11.94 -3.82
C LEU A 182 9.60 10.94 -4.11
N LEU A 183 9.74 10.14 -5.17
CA LEU A 183 8.79 9.09 -5.52
C LEU A 183 8.72 7.99 -4.46
N ARG A 184 9.85 7.59 -3.88
CA ARG A 184 9.89 6.62 -2.78
C ARG A 184 9.21 7.16 -1.52
N LEU A 185 9.38 8.44 -1.21
CA LEU A 185 8.67 9.09 -0.09
C LEU A 185 7.16 9.15 -0.36
N TRP A 186 6.75 9.48 -1.58
CA TRP A 186 5.35 9.46 -2.00
C TRP A 186 4.72 8.08 -1.80
N THR A 187 5.32 7.04 -2.38
CA THR A 187 4.77 5.68 -2.31
C THR A 187 4.74 5.17 -0.87
N LEU A 188 5.75 5.47 -0.04
CA LEU A 188 5.72 5.13 1.40
C LEU A 188 4.56 5.79 2.15
N LYS A 189 4.30 7.08 1.89
CA LYS A 189 3.21 7.83 2.53
C LYS A 189 1.83 7.33 2.09
N GLU A 190 1.65 7.02 0.81
CA GLU A 190 0.42 6.42 0.28
C GLU A 190 0.21 5.00 0.81
N ALA A 191 1.25 4.17 0.83
CA ALA A 191 1.20 2.83 1.41
C ALA A 191 0.79 2.89 2.89
N TYR A 192 1.41 3.76 3.68
CA TYR A 192 1.03 3.94 5.08
C TYR A 192 -0.40 4.49 5.24
N SER A 193 -0.81 5.46 4.42
CA SER A 193 -2.19 5.98 4.45
C SER A 193 -3.24 4.91 4.13
N LYS A 194 -2.95 4.03 3.16
CA LYS A 194 -3.78 2.85 2.84
C LYS A 194 -3.81 1.87 4.01
N ALA A 195 -2.67 1.62 4.65
CA ALA A 195 -2.57 0.81 5.86
C ALA A 195 -3.32 1.42 7.05
N LEU A 196 -3.60 2.72 7.08
CA LEU A 196 -4.43 3.33 8.12
C LEU A 196 -5.89 3.52 7.70
N GLY A 197 -6.23 3.29 6.42
CA GLY A 197 -7.56 3.55 5.87
C GLY A 197 -7.92 5.03 5.85
N GLN A 198 -6.94 5.95 5.85
CA GLN A 198 -7.17 7.40 5.91
C GLN A 198 -7.21 8.09 4.53
N GLY A 199 -6.66 7.46 3.49
CA GLY A 199 -6.68 7.96 2.12
C GLY A 199 -6.03 9.36 1.97
N LEU A 200 -6.45 10.11 0.95
CA LEU A 200 -5.91 11.44 0.62
C LEU A 200 -6.12 12.52 1.69
N ARG A 201 -6.88 12.22 2.75
CA ARG A 201 -7.08 13.13 3.89
C ARG A 201 -5.94 13.06 4.90
N PHE A 202 -4.98 12.16 4.70
CA PHE A 202 -3.87 11.99 5.61
C PHE A 202 -2.85 13.13 5.45
N PRO A 203 -2.57 13.90 6.52
CA PRO A 203 -1.70 15.05 6.45
C PRO A 203 -0.23 14.62 6.37
N PHE A 204 0.25 14.45 5.14
CA PHE A 204 1.60 13.96 4.81
C PHE A 204 2.75 14.79 5.38
N THR A 205 2.50 16.02 5.83
CA THR A 205 3.49 16.88 6.50
C THR A 205 3.59 16.67 8.01
N GLN A 206 2.77 15.79 8.60
CA GLN A 206 2.78 15.54 10.05
C GLN A 206 3.63 14.32 10.47
N PHE A 207 4.14 13.57 9.50
CA PHE A 207 5.06 12.46 9.69
C PHE A 207 5.95 12.32 8.45
N GLY A 208 7.13 11.73 8.62
CA GLY A 208 8.08 11.53 7.53
C GLY A 208 8.69 10.14 7.53
N PHE A 209 9.54 9.87 6.54
CA PHE A 209 10.33 8.65 6.47
C PHE A 209 11.82 8.95 6.38
N ARG A 210 12.59 8.13 7.10
CA ARG A 210 14.04 7.99 6.92
C ARG A 210 14.30 6.67 6.20
N LEU A 211 14.84 6.75 4.99
CA LEU A 211 15.19 5.57 4.21
C LEU A 211 16.55 5.03 4.64
N ALA A 212 16.68 3.70 4.69
CA ALA A 212 17.93 3.00 4.95
C ALA A 212 17.91 1.65 4.19
N ASP A 213 18.76 1.49 3.18
CA ASP A 213 19.01 0.24 2.46
C ASP A 213 17.73 -0.55 2.07
N GLY A 214 16.84 0.12 1.33
CA GLY A 214 15.58 -0.48 0.85
C GLY A 214 14.46 -0.50 1.89
N THR A 215 14.77 -0.32 3.17
CA THR A 215 13.79 -0.16 4.25
C THR A 215 13.56 1.33 4.57
N ALA A 216 12.55 1.61 5.40
CA ALA A 216 12.30 2.94 5.94
C ALA A 216 11.89 2.88 7.40
N ARG A 217 12.20 3.95 8.13
CA ARG A 217 11.76 4.20 9.51
C ARG A 217 10.86 5.42 9.54
N LEU A 218 9.79 5.31 10.32
CA LEU A 218 8.85 6.42 10.51
C LEU A 218 9.49 7.51 11.38
N GLU A 219 9.33 8.76 10.96
CA GLU A 219 9.73 9.96 11.67
C GLU A 219 8.51 10.80 12.04
N ARG A 220 8.61 11.53 13.15
CA ARG A 220 7.72 12.64 13.46
C ARG A 220 7.98 13.81 12.50
N ALA A 221 7.10 14.80 12.46
CA ALA A 221 7.27 16.01 11.65
C ALA A 221 8.61 16.74 11.89
N ASP A 222 9.18 16.61 13.10
CA ASP A 222 10.46 17.20 13.51
C ASP A 222 11.69 16.32 13.21
N GLY A 223 11.50 15.14 12.60
CA GLY A 223 12.57 14.24 12.19
C GLY A 223 13.06 13.26 13.27
N ARG A 224 12.47 13.28 14.47
CA ARG A 224 12.74 12.26 15.49
C ARG A 224 12.12 10.93 15.06
N LEU A 225 12.89 9.85 15.20
CA LEU A 225 12.42 8.49 14.91
C LEU A 225 11.27 8.12 15.84
N VAL A 226 10.28 7.43 15.29
CA VAL A 226 9.20 6.80 16.05
C VAL A 226 9.69 5.43 16.53
N GLU A 227 9.65 5.19 17.84
CA GLU A 227 10.15 3.95 18.46
C GLU A 227 9.19 2.75 18.33
N ASP A 228 8.11 2.90 17.56
CA ASP A 228 7.16 1.80 17.35
C ASP A 228 7.73 0.78 16.37
N THR A 229 8.11 -0.37 16.93
CA THR A 229 8.66 -1.50 16.20
C THR A 229 7.59 -2.38 15.56
N SER A 230 6.29 -2.16 15.82
CA SER A 230 5.22 -2.92 15.16
C SER A 230 5.13 -2.58 13.68
N TRP A 231 5.63 -1.42 13.26
CA TRP A 231 5.60 -1.00 11.86
C TRP A 231 6.90 -1.31 11.13
N ARG A 232 6.75 -1.92 9.96
CA ARG A 232 7.82 -2.19 9.00
C ARG A 232 7.48 -1.50 7.70
N PHE A 233 8.44 -0.74 7.17
CA PHE A 233 8.30 -0.03 5.92
C PHE A 233 9.44 -0.37 4.99
N ALA A 234 9.14 -0.57 3.72
CA ALA A 234 10.16 -0.79 2.72
C ALA A 234 9.70 -0.41 1.33
N THR A 235 10.67 -0.18 0.46
CA THR A 235 10.48 0.05 -0.98
C THR A 235 11.15 -1.07 -1.76
N CYS A 236 10.53 -1.52 -2.84
CA CYS A 236 11.09 -2.51 -3.75
C CYS A 236 10.83 -2.12 -5.20
N ASP A 237 11.66 -2.63 -6.09
CA ASP A 237 11.40 -2.54 -7.52
C ASP A 237 10.45 -3.65 -7.93
N VAL A 238 9.48 -3.30 -8.77
CA VAL A 238 8.58 -4.26 -9.42
C VAL A 238 9.02 -4.39 -10.88
N PRO A 239 9.12 -5.63 -11.41
CA PRO A 239 9.42 -5.84 -12.83
C PRO A 239 8.52 -4.99 -13.74
N GLY A 240 9.09 -4.48 -14.83
CA GLY A 240 8.40 -3.58 -15.75
C GLY A 240 8.54 -2.08 -15.42
N GLY A 241 9.52 -1.71 -14.58
CA GLY A 241 9.90 -0.31 -14.39
C GLY A 241 9.02 0.45 -13.41
N HIS A 242 8.63 -0.18 -12.30
CA HIS A 242 7.85 0.45 -11.24
C HIS A 242 8.58 0.36 -9.90
N THR A 243 8.33 1.33 -9.03
CA THR A 243 8.73 1.29 -7.62
C THR A 243 7.48 1.09 -6.77
N ALA A 244 7.56 0.21 -5.80
CA ALA A 244 6.48 -0.06 -4.85
C ALA A 244 6.95 0.18 -3.42
N ALA A 245 6.01 0.54 -2.55
CA ALA A 245 6.21 0.64 -1.13
C ALA A 245 5.22 -0.26 -0.39
N VAL A 246 5.69 -0.78 0.75
CA VAL A 246 4.91 -1.61 1.67
C VAL A 246 4.98 -0.99 3.05
N ALA A 247 3.82 -0.78 3.66
CA ALA A 247 3.66 -0.46 5.07
C ALA A 247 2.95 -1.63 5.74
N LEU A 248 3.61 -2.28 6.69
CA LEU A 248 3.07 -3.43 7.41
C LEU A 248 3.07 -3.12 8.90
N GLN A 249 1.92 -3.30 9.54
CA GLN A 249 1.81 -3.40 10.99
C GLN A 249 1.74 -4.88 11.37
N ASP A 250 2.71 -5.34 12.14
CA ASP A 250 2.73 -6.68 12.72
C ASP A 250 2.24 -6.62 14.18
N ASP A 251 1.03 -7.13 14.40
CA ASP A 251 0.39 -7.10 15.73
C ASP A 251 1.13 -8.00 16.73
N ARG A 252 1.93 -8.98 16.26
CA ARG A 252 2.73 -9.87 17.12
C ARG A 252 3.97 -9.19 17.67
N ALA A 253 4.48 -8.19 16.96
CA ALA A 253 5.62 -7.37 17.38
C ALA A 253 5.21 -6.20 18.30
N SER A 254 3.90 -6.01 18.52
CA SER A 254 3.39 -5.05 19.50
C SER A 254 3.64 -5.56 20.92
N THR A 255 4.40 -4.80 21.72
CA THR A 255 4.57 -5.07 23.16
C THR A 255 3.33 -4.76 24.01
N ARG A 256 2.19 -4.47 23.37
CA ARG A 256 0.92 -4.17 24.06
C ARG A 256 -0.13 -5.22 23.67
N PRO A 257 -0.61 -6.04 24.62
CA PRO A 257 -1.76 -6.90 24.40
C PRO A 257 -3.01 -6.00 24.45
N ASP A 258 -3.40 -5.44 23.32
CA ASP A 258 -4.71 -4.78 23.23
C ASP A 258 -5.43 -5.20 21.95
N THR A 259 -6.18 -6.28 22.13
CA THR A 259 -7.05 -6.93 21.16
C THR A 259 -8.25 -6.04 20.88
N ARG A 260 -8.10 -5.05 19.99
CA ARG A 260 -9.16 -4.39 19.19
C ARG A 260 -8.57 -3.19 18.46
N ALA A 261 -8.62 -3.22 17.13
CA ALA A 261 -8.66 -2.07 16.23
C ALA A 261 -8.06 -0.74 16.76
N GLY A 262 -6.74 -0.59 16.60
CA GLY A 262 -6.01 0.69 16.50
C GLY A 262 -6.08 1.67 17.68
N THR A 263 -5.20 1.59 18.70
CA THR A 263 -5.26 2.62 19.76
C THR A 263 -4.00 3.00 20.56
N ALA A 264 -2.79 2.59 20.17
CA ALA A 264 -1.57 3.05 20.85
C ALA A 264 -0.81 4.11 20.04
N LEU A 265 -0.27 3.75 18.87
CA LEU A 265 0.38 4.70 17.95
C LEU A 265 -0.63 5.66 17.31
N ASN A 266 -1.85 5.15 17.04
CA ASN A 266 -2.99 5.92 16.56
C ASN A 266 -3.22 7.16 17.43
N ARG A 267 -3.16 7.03 18.77
CA ARG A 267 -3.32 8.18 19.68
C ARG A 267 -2.14 9.12 19.70
N GLN A 268 -0.90 8.65 19.63
CA GLN A 268 0.26 9.56 19.72
C GLN A 268 0.50 10.34 18.42
N ILE A 269 0.25 9.71 17.26
CA ILE A 269 0.29 10.40 15.98
C ILE A 269 -0.96 11.29 15.86
N LEU A 270 -2.18 10.81 16.11
CA LEU A 270 -3.37 11.69 16.12
C LEU A 270 -3.26 12.82 17.16
N ALA A 271 -2.73 12.59 18.36
CA ALA A 271 -2.51 13.65 19.36
C ALA A 271 -1.40 14.62 18.96
N ALA A 272 -0.36 14.18 18.24
CA ALA A 272 0.61 15.08 17.64
C ALA A 272 -0.01 15.91 16.51
N ILE A 273 -0.91 15.31 15.72
CA ILE A 273 -1.71 15.95 14.67
C ILE A 273 -2.69 16.99 15.26
N GLU A 274 -3.35 16.67 16.37
CA GLU A 274 -4.28 17.54 17.10
C GLU A 274 -3.55 18.64 17.89
N GLY A 275 -2.42 18.33 18.52
CA GLY A 275 -1.57 19.31 19.20
C GLY A 275 -0.98 20.35 18.24
N ALA A 276 -0.59 19.95 17.03
CA ALA A 276 -0.13 20.86 15.99
C ALA A 276 -1.25 21.76 15.42
N ARG A 277 -2.52 21.32 15.48
CA ARG A 277 -3.69 22.14 15.13
C ARG A 277 -3.98 23.22 16.17
N LEU A 278 -3.79 22.92 17.45
CA LEU A 278 -4.01 23.85 18.57
C LEU A 278 -2.89 24.89 18.74
N ALA A 279 -1.70 24.64 18.17
CA ALA A 279 -0.54 25.54 18.23
C ALA A 279 -0.49 26.60 17.11
N ARG A 280 -1.48 26.66 16.20
CA ARG A 280 -1.56 27.77 15.23
C ARG A 280 -2.05 29.03 15.94
N PRO A 281 -1.30 30.15 15.96
CA PRO A 281 -1.85 31.41 16.43
C PRO A 281 -3.03 31.77 15.53
N GLY A 282 -4.15 32.14 16.14
CA GLY A 282 -5.32 32.64 15.42
C GLY A 282 -4.93 33.80 14.50
N PRO A 283 -5.69 34.05 13.43
CA PRO A 283 -5.39 35.16 12.53
C PRO A 283 -5.31 36.47 13.32
N PRO A 284 -4.41 37.41 12.96
CA PRO A 284 -4.36 38.70 13.61
C PRO A 284 -5.73 39.36 13.49
N ARG A 285 -6.29 39.78 14.62
CA ARG A 285 -7.50 40.58 14.64
C ARG A 285 -7.17 41.91 13.94
N LEU A 286 -7.77 42.12 12.78
CA LEU A 286 -7.96 43.44 12.20
C LEU A 286 -9.14 44.11 12.91
#